data_AF-A0A9C8M0Y4-F1
#
_entry.id   AF-A0A9C8M0Y4-F1
#
_cell.length_a   1.000
_cell.length_b   1.000
_cell.length_c   1.000
_cell.angle_alpha   90.00
_cell.angle_beta   90.00
_cell.angle_gamma   90.00
#
_symmetry.space_group_name_H-M   'P 1'
#
loop_
_entity.id
_entity.type
_entity.pdbx_description
1 polymer ?
#
loop_
_entity_poly.entity_id
_entity_poly.type
_entity_poly.pdbx_seq_one_letter_code
_entity_poly.pdbx_strand_id
1 'polypeptide(L)'
;MTDNNDFIESIIKRYDSHPAKSNGELKAFAWARVSTDMQDDRGASIDQQLREIRKYAENRGIEIMSEFSEVASAFQQDSKRHEFHKMLDNAKSDRTIGVILVHDMSRFSRDSIQAKMLVRELRESGIKVISLNDPEIDPESVTGVYMEAITFAKNEAYSREVSFHTKKGCRANAQTRDPETGWCYWNGGKPVWGYKIMRINRGNDRSGKPIIKSIVVPDDTIVNGKPVHEWARYCFDELAAKGASLAKLTDFCNENGIPGIRNKYWNPSTWSSLLKPYNLMTYTGYGLWNVHRKKGDLNPVQDWIIVPDAHEALISRDTAQAILDYKEARKKKHSFDRYGKSRTSPYLLSGGLFKCERCQANMVAYKRKQGVWYICGSKVY
;
A
#
# COMPACT_ATOMS: atom_id res chain seq x y z
N MET A 1 38.49 -56.25 2.33
CA MET A 1 38.02 -55.19 1.41
C MET A 1 36.62 -55.47 0.85
N THR A 2 35.90 -56.50 1.32
CA THR A 2 34.58 -56.92 0.83
C THR A 2 33.40 -56.37 1.65
N ASP A 3 33.58 -56.07 2.95
CA ASP A 3 32.47 -55.62 3.84
C ASP A 3 31.92 -54.21 3.55
N ASN A 4 32.73 -53.32 2.98
CA ASN A 4 32.31 -51.93 2.80
C ASN A 4 31.40 -51.74 1.57
N ASN A 5 31.45 -52.70 0.64
CA ASN A 5 30.61 -52.68 -0.56
C ASN A 5 29.20 -53.19 -0.24
N ASP A 6 29.08 -54.22 0.60
CA ASP A 6 27.78 -54.74 1.06
C ASP A 6 27.04 -53.72 1.95
N PHE A 7 27.78 -52.94 2.76
CA PHE A 7 27.19 -51.87 3.56
C PHE A 7 26.63 -50.74 2.68
N ILE A 8 27.39 -50.29 1.67
CA ILE A 8 26.95 -49.28 0.70
C ILE A 8 25.78 -49.81 -0.14
N GLU A 9 25.83 -51.05 -0.63
CA GLU A 9 24.72 -51.68 -1.36
C GLU A 9 23.46 -51.82 -0.48
N SER A 10 23.59 -52.09 0.82
CA SER A 10 22.46 -52.15 1.74
C SER A 10 21.83 -50.77 2.00
N ILE A 11 22.63 -49.70 1.98
CA ILE A 11 22.15 -48.32 2.07
C ILE A 11 21.48 -47.92 0.77
N ILE A 12 22.08 -48.25 -0.39
CA ILE A 12 21.50 -48.00 -1.71
C ILE A 12 20.18 -48.76 -1.85
N LYS A 13 20.09 -50.06 -1.52
CA LYS A 13 18.82 -50.82 -1.52
C LYS A 13 17.76 -50.25 -0.58
N ARG A 14 18.16 -49.68 0.57
CA ARG A 14 17.23 -49.00 1.48
C ARG A 14 16.79 -47.63 0.96
N TYR A 15 17.63 -46.92 0.19
CA TYR A 15 17.28 -45.65 -0.45
C TYR A 15 16.47 -45.83 -1.74
N ASP A 16 16.78 -46.88 -2.53
CA ASP A 16 16.05 -47.38 -3.71
C ASP A 16 14.70 -48.03 -3.37
N SER A 17 14.32 -48.06 -2.09
CA SER A 17 12.91 -48.27 -1.72
C SER A 17 12.00 -47.12 -2.16
N HIS A 18 12.57 -46.04 -2.71
CA HIS A 18 11.88 -45.15 -3.63
C HIS A 18 12.12 -45.69 -5.05
N PRO A 19 11.16 -46.43 -5.65
CA PRO A 19 11.33 -46.86 -7.01
C PRO A 19 11.52 -45.62 -7.89
N ALA A 20 12.62 -45.57 -8.64
CA ALA A 20 12.66 -44.78 -9.86
C ALA A 20 11.36 -45.10 -10.62
N LYS A 21 10.49 -44.10 -10.77
CA LYS A 21 9.14 -44.28 -11.34
C LYS A 21 9.29 -45.08 -12.63
N SER A 22 8.77 -46.31 -12.62
CA SER A 22 8.60 -47.13 -13.81
C SER A 22 7.79 -46.35 -14.84
N ASN A 23 7.88 -46.74 -16.12
CA ASN A 23 7.01 -46.32 -17.22
C ASN A 23 5.53 -46.72 -16.99
N GLY A 24 4.95 -46.34 -15.85
CA GLY A 24 3.52 -46.34 -15.62
C GLY A 24 2.92 -45.06 -16.21
N GLU A 25 1.69 -45.17 -16.71
CA GLU A 25 0.91 -44.04 -17.23
C GLU A 25 0.97 -42.86 -16.26
N LEU A 26 1.44 -41.71 -16.75
CA LEU A 26 1.54 -40.49 -15.95
C LEU A 26 0.14 -40.02 -15.60
N LYS A 27 -0.23 -40.04 -14.32
CA LYS A 27 -1.53 -39.54 -13.87
C LYS A 27 -1.47 -38.04 -13.60
N ALA A 28 -2.49 -37.33 -14.08
CA ALA A 28 -2.58 -35.88 -14.01
C ALA A 28 -3.93 -35.36 -13.51
N PHE A 29 -3.93 -34.14 -12.99
CA PHE A 29 -5.12 -33.31 -12.87
C PHE A 29 -5.14 -32.25 -13.97
N ALA A 30 -6.33 -31.88 -14.44
CA ALA A 30 -6.53 -30.79 -15.38
C ALA A 30 -7.08 -29.55 -14.66
N TRP A 31 -6.56 -28.36 -14.98
CA TRP A 31 -7.02 -27.09 -14.42
C TRP A 31 -7.36 -26.06 -15.50
N ALA A 32 -8.57 -25.51 -15.42
CA ALA A 32 -9.05 -24.46 -16.32
C ALA A 32 -9.63 -23.26 -15.55
N ARG A 33 -9.45 -22.04 -16.08
CA ARG A 33 -9.93 -20.82 -15.43
C ARG A 33 -10.32 -19.72 -16.42
N VAL A 34 -11.43 -19.04 -16.17
CA VAL A 34 -11.83 -17.81 -16.89
C VAL A 34 -12.17 -16.67 -15.93
N SER A 35 -12.09 -15.43 -16.42
CA SER A 35 -12.50 -14.23 -15.68
C SER A 35 -13.85 -13.74 -16.24
N THR A 36 -14.77 -13.27 -15.41
CA THR A 36 -16.11 -12.81 -15.85
C THR A 36 -16.25 -11.33 -16.17
N ASP A 37 -15.15 -10.57 -16.21
CA ASP A 37 -15.24 -9.14 -16.56
C ASP A 37 -15.01 -8.92 -18.07
N MET A 38 -15.97 -8.18 -18.62
CA MET A 38 -16.19 -7.86 -20.03
C MET A 38 -15.00 -7.19 -20.71
N GLN A 39 -14.88 -7.45 -22.02
CA GLN A 39 -13.95 -6.86 -23.00
C GLN A 39 -12.56 -7.52 -23.16
N ASP A 40 -12.45 -8.82 -22.89
CA ASP A 40 -11.42 -9.65 -23.53
C ASP A 40 -11.93 -11.07 -23.82
N ASP A 41 -12.95 -11.14 -24.70
CA ASP A 41 -13.48 -12.37 -25.32
C ASP A 41 -12.47 -12.99 -26.32
N ARG A 42 -11.17 -12.94 -26.00
CA ARG A 42 -10.06 -13.46 -26.82
C ARG A 42 -9.44 -14.74 -26.26
N GLY A 43 -9.82 -15.16 -25.06
CA GLY A 43 -9.33 -16.39 -24.43
C GLY A 43 -10.26 -17.58 -24.62
N ALA A 44 -9.70 -18.79 -24.73
CA ALA A 44 -10.47 -20.04 -24.78
C ALA A 44 -11.42 -20.19 -23.56
N SER A 45 -12.66 -20.60 -23.81
CA SER A 45 -13.63 -20.93 -22.74
C SER A 45 -13.13 -22.07 -21.84
N ILE A 46 -13.69 -22.26 -20.64
CA ILE A 46 -13.33 -23.39 -19.76
C ILE A 46 -13.41 -24.72 -20.52
N ASP A 47 -14.51 -24.94 -21.26
CA ASP A 47 -14.69 -26.17 -22.02
C ASP A 47 -13.64 -26.33 -23.12
N GLN A 48 -13.25 -25.23 -23.77
CA GLN A 48 -12.19 -25.26 -24.78
C GLN A 48 -10.84 -25.59 -24.14
N GLN A 49 -10.48 -24.95 -23.03
CA GLN A 49 -9.24 -25.24 -22.29
C GLN A 49 -9.18 -26.72 -21.89
N LEU A 50 -10.24 -27.26 -21.29
CA LEU A 50 -10.29 -28.67 -20.87
C LEU A 50 -10.23 -29.64 -22.05
N ARG A 51 -10.91 -29.34 -23.17
CA ARG A 51 -10.79 -30.15 -24.40
C ARG A 51 -9.35 -30.20 -24.92
N GLU A 52 -8.66 -29.06 -24.95
CA GLU A 52 -7.27 -28.99 -25.39
C GLU A 52 -6.33 -29.74 -24.42
N ILE A 53 -6.57 -29.61 -23.11
CA ILE A 53 -5.82 -30.38 -22.08
C ILE A 53 -6.02 -31.90 -22.26
N ARG A 54 -7.25 -32.37 -22.49
CA ARG A 54 -7.52 -33.79 -22.77
C ARG A 54 -6.77 -34.28 -24.00
N LYS A 55 -6.82 -33.52 -25.10
CA LYS A 55 -6.11 -33.85 -26.33
C LYS A 55 -4.60 -33.89 -26.13
N TYR A 56 -4.05 -32.95 -25.35
CA TYR A 56 -2.64 -32.93 -25.01
C TYR A 56 -2.24 -34.16 -24.16
N ALA A 57 -3.08 -34.53 -23.20
CA ALA A 57 -2.85 -35.68 -22.32
C ALA A 57 -2.90 -37.00 -23.11
N GLU A 58 -3.91 -37.19 -23.96
CA GLU A 58 -4.08 -38.37 -24.83
C GLU A 58 -2.86 -38.57 -25.74
N ASN A 59 -2.41 -37.50 -26.42
CA ASN A 59 -1.24 -37.54 -27.30
C ASN A 59 0.07 -37.92 -26.58
N ARG A 60 0.13 -37.80 -25.25
CA ARG A 60 1.32 -38.08 -24.44
C ARG A 60 1.15 -39.28 -23.51
N GLY A 61 0.05 -40.02 -23.61
CA GLY A 61 -0.25 -41.14 -22.72
C GLY A 61 -0.36 -40.74 -21.24
N ILE A 62 -0.90 -39.54 -20.99
CA ILE A 62 -1.16 -39.03 -19.63
C ILE A 62 -2.64 -39.30 -19.30
N GLU A 63 -2.90 -39.98 -18.18
CA GLU A 63 -4.25 -40.26 -17.70
C GLU A 63 -4.77 -39.09 -16.84
N ILE A 64 -5.90 -38.49 -17.21
CA ILE A 64 -6.52 -37.42 -16.41
C ILE A 64 -7.42 -38.04 -15.34
N MET A 65 -7.02 -37.93 -14.08
CA MET A 65 -7.74 -38.50 -12.94
C MET A 65 -8.91 -37.63 -12.46
N SER A 66 -8.80 -36.31 -12.64
CA SER A 66 -9.83 -35.33 -12.26
C SER A 66 -9.62 -34.00 -12.97
N GLU A 67 -10.72 -33.28 -13.20
CA GLU A 67 -10.73 -31.95 -13.81
C GLU A 67 -11.28 -30.93 -12.82
N PHE A 68 -10.59 -29.81 -12.72
CA PHE A 68 -10.91 -28.71 -11.81
C PHE A 68 -11.07 -27.44 -12.62
N SER A 69 -12.07 -26.63 -12.29
CA SER A 69 -12.30 -25.36 -12.99
C SER A 69 -12.84 -24.28 -12.07
N GLU A 70 -12.58 -23.02 -12.43
CA GLU A 70 -13.04 -21.88 -11.65
C GLU A 70 -13.36 -20.66 -12.54
N VAL A 71 -14.44 -19.97 -12.15
CA VAL A 71 -14.91 -18.73 -12.77
C VAL A 71 -14.61 -17.57 -11.83
N ALA A 72 -13.70 -16.68 -12.20
CA ALA A 72 -13.25 -15.58 -11.35
C ALA A 72 -13.98 -14.27 -11.66
N SER A 73 -14.70 -13.69 -10.70
CA SER A 73 -15.29 -12.34 -10.82
C SER A 73 -14.32 -11.24 -10.37
N ALA A 74 -14.36 -10.07 -11.01
CA ALA A 74 -13.46 -8.97 -10.65
C ALA A 74 -13.74 -8.35 -9.27
N PHE A 75 -14.95 -8.57 -8.74
CA PHE A 75 -15.39 -8.01 -7.46
C PHE A 75 -14.87 -8.76 -6.24
N GLN A 76 -14.24 -9.92 -6.43
CA GLN A 76 -13.74 -10.77 -5.35
C GLN A 76 -12.26 -11.10 -5.59
N GLN A 77 -11.39 -10.10 -5.40
CA GLN A 77 -9.95 -10.24 -5.61
C GLN A 77 -9.26 -11.26 -4.69
N ASP A 78 -9.92 -11.73 -3.61
CA ASP A 78 -9.37 -12.71 -2.66
C ASP A 78 -10.41 -13.72 -2.11
N SER A 79 -11.62 -13.83 -2.67
CA SER A 79 -12.57 -14.83 -2.16
C SER A 79 -12.25 -16.22 -2.72
N LYS A 80 -11.36 -16.91 -1.97
CA LYS A 80 -11.14 -18.36 -1.90
C LYS A 80 -11.19 -19.06 -3.25
N ARG A 81 -10.02 -19.23 -3.88
CA ARG A 81 -9.77 -20.17 -4.99
C ARG A 81 -10.01 -21.62 -4.53
N HIS A 82 -11.23 -21.96 -4.17
CA HIS A 82 -11.55 -23.16 -3.40
C HIS A 82 -11.22 -24.41 -4.19
N GLU A 83 -11.63 -24.46 -5.46
CA GLU A 83 -11.32 -25.60 -6.33
C GLU A 83 -9.84 -25.66 -6.68
N PHE A 84 -9.15 -24.51 -6.75
CA PHE A 84 -7.69 -24.49 -6.92
C PHE A 84 -6.97 -25.10 -5.71
N HIS A 85 -7.30 -24.66 -4.49
CA HIS A 85 -6.68 -25.19 -3.28
C HIS A 85 -7.02 -26.66 -3.07
N LYS A 86 -8.28 -27.04 -3.31
CA LYS A 86 -8.72 -28.45 -3.27
C LYS A 86 -7.96 -29.31 -4.27
N MET A 87 -7.72 -28.84 -5.50
CA MET A 87 -6.87 -29.54 -6.47
C MET A 87 -5.44 -29.72 -5.92
N LEU A 88 -4.84 -28.66 -5.36
CA LEU A 88 -3.48 -28.72 -4.81
C LEU A 88 -3.39 -29.68 -3.63
N ASP A 89 -4.36 -29.64 -2.71
CA ASP A 89 -4.41 -30.51 -1.54
C ASP A 89 -4.61 -31.97 -1.95
N ASN A 90 -5.49 -32.23 -2.92
CA ASN A 90 -5.69 -33.57 -3.49
C ASN A 90 -4.41 -34.07 -4.17
N ALA A 91 -3.74 -33.23 -4.96
CA ALA A 91 -2.52 -33.62 -5.67
C ALA A 91 -1.37 -33.90 -4.69
N LYS A 92 -1.24 -33.12 -3.61
CA LYS A 92 -0.23 -33.33 -2.56
C LYS A 92 -0.53 -34.57 -1.70
N SER A 93 -1.81 -34.91 -1.51
CA SER A 93 -2.23 -36.06 -0.70
C SER A 93 -2.14 -37.38 -1.47
N ASP A 94 -2.41 -37.37 -2.77
CA ASP A 94 -2.35 -38.54 -3.64
C ASP A 94 -1.01 -38.62 -4.39
N ARG A 95 -0.11 -39.48 -3.89
CA ARG A 95 1.23 -39.69 -4.47
C ARG A 95 1.21 -40.30 -5.88
N THR A 96 0.07 -40.80 -6.34
CA THR A 96 -0.05 -41.32 -7.72
C THR A 96 -0.14 -40.18 -8.74
N ILE A 97 -0.55 -38.99 -8.32
CA ILE A 97 -0.65 -37.80 -9.18
C ILE A 97 0.73 -37.17 -9.34
N GLY A 98 1.26 -37.21 -10.57
CA GLY A 98 2.57 -36.66 -10.89
C GLY A 98 2.53 -35.32 -11.62
N VAL A 99 1.38 -34.93 -12.15
CA VAL A 99 1.26 -33.81 -13.09
C VAL A 99 -0.01 -32.98 -12.87
N ILE A 100 0.09 -31.67 -13.04
CA ILE A 100 -1.05 -30.77 -13.20
C ILE A 100 -0.93 -30.11 -14.58
N LEU A 101 -1.93 -30.30 -15.43
CA LEU A 101 -2.01 -29.73 -16.77
C LEU A 101 -2.81 -28.43 -16.75
N VAL A 102 -2.24 -27.38 -17.34
CA VAL A 102 -2.89 -26.07 -17.51
C VAL A 102 -2.81 -25.62 -18.96
N HIS A 103 -3.83 -24.91 -19.43
CA HIS A 103 -3.82 -24.37 -20.79
C HIS A 103 -2.72 -23.33 -20.99
N ASP A 104 -2.52 -22.45 -20.01
CA ASP A 104 -1.44 -21.46 -19.95
C ASP A 104 -1.07 -21.18 -18.48
N MET A 105 0.16 -20.73 -18.23
CA MET A 105 0.66 -20.44 -16.87
C MET A 105 -0.10 -19.29 -16.20
N SER A 106 -0.74 -18.41 -16.99
CA SER A 106 -1.59 -17.34 -16.45
C SER A 106 -2.87 -17.86 -15.80
N ARG A 107 -3.36 -19.07 -16.18
CA ARG A 107 -4.47 -19.77 -15.51
C ARG A 107 -4.06 -20.32 -14.16
N PHE A 108 -2.80 -20.73 -14.02
CA PHE A 108 -2.26 -21.25 -12.77
C PHE A 108 -2.11 -20.12 -11.73
N SER A 109 -1.53 -18.99 -12.13
CA SER A 109 -1.48 -17.78 -11.29
C SER A 109 -1.31 -16.51 -12.13
N ARG A 110 -2.00 -15.43 -11.73
CA ARG A 110 -1.85 -14.09 -12.33
C ARG A 110 -0.55 -13.40 -11.88
N ASP A 111 -0.05 -13.74 -10.69
CA ASP A 111 1.22 -13.24 -10.19
C ASP A 111 2.31 -14.28 -10.49
N SER A 112 3.21 -13.92 -11.41
CA SER A 112 4.34 -14.76 -11.84
C SER A 112 5.27 -15.18 -10.69
N ILE A 113 5.35 -14.42 -9.59
CA ILE A 113 6.20 -14.76 -8.43
C ILE A 113 5.51 -15.82 -7.58
N GLN A 114 4.23 -15.62 -7.25
CA GLN A 114 3.42 -16.62 -6.53
C GLN A 114 3.29 -17.92 -7.33
N ALA A 115 3.17 -17.82 -8.67
CA ALA A 115 3.16 -18.96 -9.57
C ALA A 115 4.43 -19.82 -9.37
N LYS A 116 5.61 -19.18 -9.37
CA LYS A 116 6.90 -19.86 -9.24
C LYS A 116 7.10 -20.49 -7.88
N MET A 117 6.76 -19.79 -6.79
CA MET A 117 6.86 -20.34 -5.43
C MET A 117 6.00 -21.60 -5.29
N LEU A 118 4.77 -21.56 -5.80
CA LEU A 118 3.85 -22.69 -5.75
C LEU A 118 4.30 -23.85 -6.66
N VAL A 119 4.77 -23.56 -7.88
CA VAL A 119 5.33 -24.59 -8.79
C VAL A 119 6.55 -25.28 -8.15
N ARG A 120 7.40 -24.53 -7.46
CA ARG A 120 8.54 -25.08 -6.72
C ARG A 120 8.09 -25.99 -5.58
N GLU A 121 7.13 -25.54 -4.77
CA GLU A 121 6.58 -26.34 -3.67
C GLU A 121 5.94 -27.66 -4.17
N LEU A 122 5.19 -27.60 -5.27
CA LEU A 122 4.61 -28.78 -5.90
C LEU A 122 5.68 -29.72 -6.43
N ARG A 123 6.75 -29.19 -7.01
CA ARG A 123 7.88 -29.99 -7.49
C ARG A 123 8.60 -30.69 -6.35
N GLU A 124 8.84 -30.00 -5.24
CA GLU A 124 9.40 -30.60 -4.01
C GLU A 124 8.49 -31.72 -3.48
N SER A 125 7.19 -31.67 -3.79
CA SER A 125 6.20 -32.73 -3.52
C SER A 125 6.10 -33.80 -4.62
N GLY A 126 6.93 -33.74 -5.67
CA GLY A 126 6.95 -34.69 -6.79
C GLY A 126 5.93 -34.44 -7.90
N ILE A 127 5.28 -33.27 -7.91
CA ILE A 127 4.22 -32.88 -8.84
C ILE A 127 4.75 -31.83 -9.82
N LYS A 128 4.65 -32.09 -11.13
CA LYS A 128 5.03 -31.15 -12.20
C LYS A 128 3.83 -30.36 -12.69
N VAL A 129 3.99 -29.06 -12.90
CA VAL A 129 2.97 -28.23 -13.58
C VAL A 129 3.40 -28.05 -15.03
N ILE A 130 2.56 -28.48 -15.97
CA ILE A 130 2.85 -28.42 -17.41
C ILE A 130 1.82 -27.51 -18.08
N SER A 131 2.31 -26.51 -18.79
CA SER A 131 1.50 -25.65 -19.65
C SER A 131 1.48 -26.19 -21.08
N LEU A 132 0.32 -26.13 -21.74
CA LEU A 132 0.17 -26.49 -23.15
C LEU A 132 0.81 -25.45 -24.08
N ASN A 133 0.72 -24.17 -23.71
CA ASN A 133 1.07 -23.05 -24.60
C ASN A 133 2.31 -22.27 -24.17
N ASP A 134 2.89 -22.57 -23.01
CA ASP A 134 4.16 -21.98 -22.58
C ASP A 134 5.32 -22.95 -22.81
N PRO A 135 6.53 -22.45 -23.16
CA PRO A 135 7.71 -23.30 -23.28
C PRO A 135 7.98 -24.06 -21.97
N GLU A 136 8.18 -25.37 -22.06
CA GLU A 136 8.63 -26.18 -20.93
C GLU A 136 10.08 -25.83 -20.63
N ILE A 137 10.28 -24.82 -19.78
CA ILE A 137 11.59 -24.40 -19.31
C ILE A 137 11.89 -25.23 -18.08
N ASP A 138 12.86 -26.13 -18.17
CA ASP A 138 13.40 -26.78 -16.98
C ASP A 138 14.10 -25.74 -16.09
N PRO A 139 13.59 -25.43 -14.89
CA PRO A 139 14.20 -24.51 -13.94
C PRO A 139 15.59 -24.92 -13.46
N GLU A 140 15.97 -26.20 -13.56
CA GLU A 140 17.31 -26.68 -13.18
C GLU A 140 18.31 -26.57 -14.34
N SER A 141 17.82 -26.35 -15.56
CA SER A 141 18.68 -25.99 -16.67
C SER A 141 19.25 -24.59 -16.50
N VAL A 142 20.45 -24.36 -17.04
CA VAL A 142 21.09 -23.04 -17.11
C VAL A 142 20.14 -22.00 -17.71
N THR A 143 19.38 -22.37 -18.75
CA THR A 143 18.36 -21.53 -19.39
C THR A 143 17.22 -21.17 -18.43
N GLY A 144 16.78 -22.11 -17.58
CA GLY A 144 15.75 -21.88 -16.57
C GLY A 144 16.15 -20.88 -15.51
N VAL A 145 17.37 -20.99 -15.00
CA VAL A 145 17.95 -20.03 -14.05
C VAL A 145 18.03 -18.62 -14.67
N TYR A 146 18.47 -18.50 -15.92
CA TYR A 146 18.51 -17.21 -16.62
C TYR A 146 17.11 -16.61 -16.83
N MET A 147 16.15 -17.41 -17.28
CA MET A 147 14.77 -16.95 -17.49
C MET A 147 14.11 -16.52 -16.18
N GLU A 148 14.45 -17.16 -15.06
CA GLU A 148 14.02 -16.74 -13.74
C GLU A 148 14.53 -15.34 -13.38
N ALA A 149 15.83 -15.11 -13.50
CA ALA A 149 16.45 -13.81 -13.23
C ALA A 149 15.88 -12.70 -14.13
N ILE A 150 15.70 -12.98 -15.43
CA ILE A 150 15.10 -12.03 -16.39
C ILE A 150 13.66 -11.69 -16.00
N THR A 151 12.87 -12.67 -15.55
CA THR A 151 11.49 -12.42 -15.10
C THR A 151 11.45 -11.48 -13.89
N PHE A 152 12.31 -11.72 -12.89
CA PHE A 152 12.39 -10.85 -11.72
C PHE A 152 12.80 -9.43 -12.11
N ALA A 153 13.83 -9.31 -12.96
CA ALA A 153 14.27 -8.02 -13.47
C ALA A 153 13.17 -7.29 -14.25
N LYS A 154 12.41 -8.01 -15.09
CA LYS A 154 11.28 -7.46 -15.86
C LYS A 154 10.17 -6.96 -14.95
N ASN A 155 9.80 -7.73 -13.92
CA ASN A 155 8.75 -7.34 -12.97
C ASN A 155 9.17 -6.10 -12.16
N GLU A 156 10.42 -6.05 -11.71
CA GLU A 156 10.96 -4.88 -11.03
C GLU A 156 10.97 -3.66 -11.95
N ALA A 157 11.41 -3.82 -13.21
CA ALA A 157 11.40 -2.77 -14.22
C ALA A 157 9.97 -2.26 -14.48
N TYR A 158 9.00 -3.15 -14.64
CA TYR A 158 7.59 -2.79 -14.84
C TYR A 158 7.01 -2.03 -13.64
N SER A 159 7.30 -2.47 -12.41
CA SER A 159 6.87 -1.77 -11.19
C SER A 159 7.45 -0.34 -11.11
N ARG A 160 8.74 -0.18 -11.48
CA ARG A 160 9.40 1.13 -11.57
C ARG A 160 8.79 2.00 -12.67
N GLU A 161 8.50 1.42 -13.83
CA GLU A 161 7.86 2.09 -14.96
C GLU A 161 6.45 2.58 -14.59
N VAL A 162 5.60 1.74 -14.02
CA VAL A 162 4.26 2.12 -13.53
C VAL A 162 4.38 3.25 -12.50
N SER A 163 5.32 3.15 -11.55
CA SER A 163 5.54 4.22 -10.57
C SER A 163 5.98 5.53 -11.23
N PHE A 164 6.86 5.46 -12.24
CA PHE A 164 7.32 6.61 -13.00
C PHE A 164 6.17 7.28 -13.77
N HIS A 165 5.37 6.51 -14.52
CA HIS A 165 4.22 7.02 -15.26
C HIS A 165 3.15 7.60 -14.33
N THR A 166 2.89 6.95 -13.19
CA THR A 166 1.96 7.47 -12.18
C THR A 166 2.44 8.81 -11.63
N LYS A 167 3.72 8.92 -11.23
CA LYS A 167 4.30 10.18 -10.75
C LYS A 167 4.28 11.26 -11.81
N LYS A 168 4.58 10.92 -13.06
CA LYS A 168 4.53 11.83 -14.21
C LYS A 168 3.10 12.36 -14.42
N GLY A 169 2.10 11.48 -14.36
CA GLY A 169 0.69 11.84 -14.45
C GLY A 169 0.25 12.75 -13.30
N CYS A 170 0.58 12.39 -12.06
CA CYS A 170 0.29 13.23 -10.90
C CYS A 170 0.97 14.60 -10.97
N ARG A 171 2.25 14.65 -11.38
CA ARG A 171 2.98 15.91 -11.58
C ARG A 171 2.28 16.78 -12.60
N ALA A 172 1.96 16.25 -13.77
CA ALA A 172 1.24 16.98 -14.81
C ALA A 172 -0.12 17.47 -14.30
N ASN A 173 -0.87 16.62 -13.60
CA ASN A 173 -2.19 16.96 -13.11
C ASN A 173 -2.15 18.09 -12.06
N ALA A 174 -1.17 18.08 -11.13
CA ALA A 174 -0.97 19.15 -10.15
C ALA A 174 -0.62 20.51 -10.77
N GLN A 175 -0.03 20.51 -11.97
CA GLN A 175 0.33 21.73 -12.70
C GLN A 175 -0.73 22.14 -13.73
N THR A 176 -1.67 21.25 -14.06
CA THR A 176 -2.72 21.52 -15.03
C THR A 176 -3.83 22.32 -14.36
N ARG A 177 -4.17 23.46 -14.96
CA ARG A 177 -5.33 24.25 -14.57
C ARG A 177 -6.56 23.80 -15.33
N ASP A 178 -7.66 23.79 -14.62
CA ASP A 178 -8.98 23.66 -15.16
C ASP A 178 -9.35 24.90 -15.99
N PRO A 179 -9.82 24.76 -17.24
CA PRO A 179 -10.10 25.91 -18.10
C PRO A 179 -11.30 26.75 -17.66
N GLU A 180 -12.27 26.16 -16.95
CA GLU A 180 -13.47 26.89 -16.50
C GLU A 180 -13.24 27.60 -15.16
N THR A 181 -12.64 26.91 -14.19
CA THR A 181 -12.43 27.43 -12.83
C THR A 181 -11.07 28.12 -12.64
N GLY A 182 -10.10 27.86 -13.52
CA GLY A 182 -8.72 28.35 -13.39
C GLY A 182 -7.88 27.61 -12.33
N TRP A 183 -8.49 26.73 -11.53
CA TRP A 183 -7.86 26.01 -10.44
C TRP A 183 -7.11 24.76 -10.90
N CYS A 184 -6.04 24.41 -10.21
CA CYS A 184 -5.27 23.21 -10.51
C CYS A 184 -6.00 21.94 -10.08
N TYR A 185 -5.79 20.86 -10.81
CA TYR A 185 -6.35 19.57 -10.43
C TYR A 185 -5.66 18.96 -9.20
N TRP A 186 -6.46 18.36 -8.34
CA TRP A 186 -6.06 17.68 -7.11
C TRP A 186 -5.82 16.19 -7.38
N ASN A 187 -4.64 15.69 -6.99
CA ASN A 187 -4.24 14.29 -7.19
C ASN A 187 -4.93 13.28 -6.25
N GLY A 188 -5.80 13.74 -5.35
CA GLY A 188 -6.54 12.91 -4.41
C GLY A 188 -6.06 13.02 -2.97
N GLY A 189 -6.70 12.29 -2.06
CA GLY A 189 -6.53 12.45 -0.61
C GLY A 189 -7.32 13.63 -0.04
N LYS A 190 -7.57 13.62 1.27
CA LYS A 190 -8.35 14.66 1.96
C LYS A 190 -7.54 15.98 2.01
N PRO A 191 -8.08 17.12 1.57
CA PRO A 191 -7.40 18.41 1.65
C PRO A 191 -7.22 18.88 3.10
N VAL A 192 -6.45 19.95 3.29
CA VAL A 192 -6.28 20.58 4.60
C VAL A 192 -7.61 21.16 5.11
N TRP A 193 -7.71 21.36 6.43
CA TRP A 193 -8.94 21.85 7.07
C TRP A 193 -9.39 23.18 6.47
N GLY A 194 -10.69 23.44 6.36
CA GLY A 194 -11.19 24.65 5.70
C GLY A 194 -11.46 24.47 4.21
N TYR A 195 -11.02 23.35 3.61
CA TYR A 195 -11.28 23.04 2.21
C TYR A 195 -11.99 21.69 2.04
N LYS A 196 -12.71 21.54 0.93
CA LYS A 196 -13.32 20.29 0.46
C LYS A 196 -12.92 19.99 -0.99
N ILE A 197 -13.13 18.74 -1.39
CA ILE A 197 -12.91 18.31 -2.78
C ILE A 197 -14.21 18.51 -3.55
N MET A 198 -14.12 19.21 -4.67
CA MET A 198 -15.20 19.26 -5.67
C MET A 198 -14.78 18.39 -6.87
N ARG A 199 -15.68 17.49 -7.29
CA ARG A 199 -15.48 16.66 -8.48
C ARG A 199 -16.17 17.33 -9.66
N ILE A 200 -15.42 17.51 -10.74
CA ILE A 200 -15.86 18.16 -11.97
C ILE A 200 -15.75 17.16 -13.12
N ASN A 201 -16.77 17.15 -13.98
CA ASN A 201 -16.79 16.31 -15.18
C ASN A 201 -16.17 17.10 -16.34
N ARG A 202 -15.22 16.49 -17.06
CA ARG A 202 -14.51 17.08 -18.20
C ARG A 202 -14.72 16.26 -19.47
N GLY A 203 -15.98 15.92 -19.71
CA GLY A 203 -16.41 15.13 -20.86
C GLY A 203 -16.09 13.66 -20.68
N ASN A 204 -16.09 12.92 -21.78
CA ASN A 204 -15.87 11.49 -21.79
C ASN A 204 -14.53 11.16 -22.46
N ASP A 205 -13.90 10.07 -22.02
CA ASP A 205 -12.76 9.50 -22.71
C ASP A 205 -13.15 8.86 -24.05
N ARG A 206 -12.17 8.32 -24.77
CA ARG A 206 -12.38 7.66 -26.08
C ARG A 206 -13.33 6.46 -26.00
N SER A 207 -13.52 5.90 -24.81
CA SER A 207 -14.40 4.76 -24.54
C SER A 207 -15.78 5.18 -24.02
N GLY A 208 -16.05 6.49 -23.94
CA GLY A 208 -17.32 7.04 -23.46
C GLY A 208 -17.42 7.17 -21.94
N LYS A 209 -16.36 6.92 -21.17
CA LYS A 209 -16.37 7.02 -19.70
C LYS A 209 -16.10 8.45 -19.24
N PRO A 210 -16.83 8.99 -18.25
CA PRO A 210 -16.62 10.37 -17.79
C PRO A 210 -15.23 10.58 -17.20
N ILE A 211 -14.58 11.66 -17.64
CA ILE A 211 -13.30 12.13 -17.11
C ILE A 211 -13.59 12.99 -15.89
N ILE A 212 -13.53 12.37 -14.71
CA ILE A 212 -13.74 13.07 -13.45
C ILE A 212 -12.40 13.64 -12.96
N LYS A 213 -12.34 14.96 -12.83
CA LYS A 213 -11.25 15.67 -12.17
C LYS A 213 -11.68 16.14 -10.79
N SER A 214 -10.71 16.33 -9.92
CA SER A 214 -10.95 16.86 -8.57
C SER A 214 -10.26 18.21 -8.48
N ILE A 215 -10.91 19.19 -7.86
CA ILE A 215 -10.34 20.49 -7.49
C ILE A 215 -10.58 20.72 -5.99
N VAL A 216 -9.83 21.62 -5.40
CA VAL A 216 -9.97 22.02 -4.00
C VAL A 216 -10.70 23.35 -3.94
N VAL A 217 -11.73 23.44 -3.10
CA VAL A 217 -12.55 24.64 -2.91
C VAL A 217 -12.78 24.89 -1.42
N PRO A 218 -13.09 26.11 -0.98
CA PRO A 218 -13.49 26.39 0.40
C PRO A 218 -14.64 25.47 0.86
N ASP A 219 -14.54 24.97 2.09
CA ASP A 219 -15.56 24.12 2.70
C ASP A 219 -16.72 24.99 3.23
N ASP A 220 -17.80 25.05 2.46
CA ASP A 220 -19.04 25.78 2.77
C ASP A 220 -19.94 25.08 3.80
N THR A 221 -19.56 23.90 4.30
CA THR A 221 -20.35 23.16 5.29
C THR A 221 -20.58 24.02 6.53
N ILE A 222 -21.84 24.24 6.89
CA ILE A 222 -22.19 25.06 8.05
C ILE A 222 -22.00 24.27 9.35
N VAL A 223 -21.21 24.82 10.26
CA VAL A 223 -20.99 24.32 11.62
C VAL A 223 -21.16 25.48 12.58
N ASN A 224 -22.03 25.34 13.57
CA ASN A 224 -22.27 26.34 14.62
C ASN A 224 -22.45 27.76 14.07
N GLY A 225 -23.27 27.85 13.02
CA GLY A 225 -23.69 29.11 12.41
C GLY A 225 -22.73 29.71 11.37
N LYS A 226 -21.58 29.09 11.08
CA LYS A 226 -20.66 29.57 10.03
C LYS A 226 -20.10 28.44 9.15
N PRO A 227 -19.73 28.73 7.89
CA PRO A 227 -18.98 27.80 7.06
C PRO A 227 -17.64 27.39 7.69
N VAL A 228 -17.23 26.14 7.47
CA VAL A 228 -15.93 25.62 7.97
C VAL A 228 -14.74 26.44 7.46
N HIS A 229 -14.78 26.93 6.22
CA HIS A 229 -13.72 27.78 5.69
C HIS A 229 -13.60 29.15 6.39
N GLU A 230 -14.73 29.73 6.84
CA GLU A 230 -14.72 30.96 7.64
C GLU A 230 -14.15 30.73 9.03
N TRP A 231 -14.47 29.59 9.66
CA TRP A 231 -13.82 29.20 10.92
C TRP A 231 -12.32 29.05 10.75
N ALA A 232 -11.87 28.48 9.63
CA ALA A 232 -10.46 28.37 9.32
C ALA A 232 -9.81 29.75 9.21
N ARG A 233 -10.39 30.64 8.39
CA ARG A 233 -9.92 32.02 8.24
C ARG A 233 -9.82 32.73 9.60
N TYR A 234 -10.89 32.70 10.40
CA TYR A 234 -10.91 33.31 11.73
C TYR A 234 -9.80 32.75 12.64
N CYS A 235 -9.62 31.43 12.70
CA CYS A 235 -8.57 30.85 13.55
C CYS A 235 -7.16 31.25 13.10
N PHE A 236 -6.93 31.42 11.80
CA PHE A 236 -5.62 31.87 11.32
C PHE A 236 -5.42 33.39 11.52
N ASP A 237 -6.37 34.22 11.10
CA ASP A 237 -6.24 35.69 11.14
C ASP A 237 -6.39 36.26 12.56
N GLU A 238 -7.42 35.83 13.29
CA GLU A 238 -7.79 36.45 14.57
C GLU A 238 -7.10 35.80 15.77
N LEU A 239 -6.59 34.57 15.62
CA LEU A 239 -5.93 33.85 16.71
C LEU A 239 -4.46 33.58 16.40
N ALA A 240 -4.15 32.79 15.37
CA ALA A 240 -2.79 32.34 15.11
C ALA A 240 -1.85 33.50 14.75
N ALA A 241 -2.28 34.39 13.86
CA ALA A 241 -1.53 35.57 13.44
C ALA A 241 -1.44 36.65 14.53
N LYS A 242 -2.24 36.55 15.60
CA LYS A 242 -2.10 37.39 16.82
C LYS A 242 -1.33 36.67 17.94
N GLY A 243 -0.63 35.58 17.60
CA GLY A 243 0.24 34.86 18.52
C GLY A 243 -0.50 33.98 19.53
N ALA A 244 -1.71 33.49 19.25
CA ALA A 244 -2.36 32.49 20.10
C ALA A 244 -1.47 31.24 20.31
N SER A 245 -1.60 30.60 21.47
CA SER A 245 -0.92 29.32 21.74
C SER A 245 -1.66 28.16 21.05
N LEU A 246 -0.99 27.03 20.85
CA LEU A 246 -1.64 25.82 20.31
C LEU A 246 -2.78 25.33 21.21
N ALA A 247 -2.65 25.51 22.52
CA ALA A 247 -3.71 25.22 23.49
C ALA A 247 -4.90 26.16 23.27
N LYS A 248 -4.68 27.48 23.21
CA LYS A 248 -5.75 28.47 22.97
C LYS A 248 -6.51 28.20 21.67
N LEU A 249 -5.82 27.83 20.59
CA LEU A 249 -6.45 27.45 19.32
C LEU A 249 -7.29 26.16 19.45
N THR A 250 -6.80 25.20 20.24
CA THR A 250 -7.49 23.94 20.50
C THR A 250 -8.75 24.17 21.33
N ASP A 251 -8.62 24.90 22.45
CA ASP A 251 -9.70 25.19 23.38
C ASP A 251 -10.80 25.99 22.68
N PHE A 252 -10.43 27.03 21.92
CA PHE A 252 -11.38 27.81 21.12
C PHE A 252 -12.21 26.93 20.20
N CYS A 253 -11.56 26.03 19.43
CA CYS A 253 -12.31 25.18 18.50
C CYS A 253 -13.21 24.17 19.22
N ASN A 254 -12.75 23.60 20.32
CA ASN A 254 -13.53 22.62 21.09
C ASN A 254 -14.73 23.27 21.80
N GLU A 255 -14.53 24.43 22.43
CA GLU A 255 -15.58 25.21 23.10
C GLU A 255 -16.64 25.70 22.13
N ASN A 256 -16.23 26.10 20.93
CA ASN A 256 -17.13 26.51 19.86
C ASN A 256 -17.61 25.33 19.00
N GLY A 257 -17.41 24.08 19.42
CA GLY A 257 -17.91 22.87 18.75
C GLY A 257 -17.49 22.70 17.29
N ILE A 258 -16.34 23.25 16.90
CA ILE A 258 -15.79 23.22 15.54
C ILE A 258 -15.06 21.87 15.33
N PRO A 259 -15.46 21.00 14.39
CA PRO A 259 -14.83 19.71 14.19
C PRO A 259 -13.47 19.84 13.48
N GLY A 260 -12.54 18.94 13.83
CA GLY A 260 -11.27 18.81 13.13
C GLY A 260 -11.38 17.96 11.86
N ILE A 261 -10.30 17.89 11.05
CA ILE A 261 -10.28 17.17 9.77
C ILE A 261 -10.64 15.69 9.90
N ARG A 262 -10.13 15.01 10.93
CA ARG A 262 -10.26 13.54 11.10
C ARG A 262 -10.86 13.13 12.45
N ASN A 263 -11.02 14.08 13.38
CA ASN A 263 -11.43 13.83 14.75
C ASN A 263 -12.60 14.76 15.11
N LYS A 264 -13.47 14.29 16.01
CA LYS A 264 -14.55 15.10 16.60
C LYS A 264 -14.01 16.29 17.42
N TYR A 265 -12.79 16.15 17.99
CA TYR A 265 -12.16 17.17 18.82
C TYR A 265 -10.77 17.57 18.31
N TRP A 266 -10.39 18.82 18.60
CA TRP A 266 -9.07 19.37 18.35
C TRP A 266 -8.05 18.94 19.39
N ASN A 267 -6.81 18.83 18.96
CA ASN A 267 -5.65 18.67 19.82
C ASN A 267 -4.51 19.60 19.36
N PRO A 268 -3.55 19.93 20.25
CA PRO A 268 -2.46 20.84 19.90
C PRO A 268 -1.56 20.33 18.77
N SER A 269 -1.44 19.00 18.58
CA SER A 269 -0.61 18.43 17.50
C SER A 269 -1.22 18.65 16.12
N THR A 270 -2.56 18.73 16.02
CA THR A 270 -3.26 19.10 14.78
C THR A 270 -2.90 20.52 14.37
N TRP A 271 -3.02 21.49 15.29
CA TRP A 271 -2.59 22.86 15.03
C TRP A 271 -1.11 22.98 14.73
N SER A 272 -0.26 22.23 15.44
CA SER A 272 1.18 22.17 15.14
C SER A 272 1.46 21.71 13.70
N SER A 273 0.65 20.77 13.19
CA SER A 273 0.71 20.30 11.80
C SER A 273 0.21 21.36 10.80
N LEU A 274 -0.96 21.97 11.05
CA LEU A 274 -1.55 22.98 10.17
C LEU A 274 -0.68 24.25 10.05
N LEU A 275 0.02 24.63 11.12
CA LEU A 275 0.91 25.79 11.15
C LEU A 275 2.34 25.48 10.65
N LYS A 276 2.53 24.39 9.90
CA LYS A 276 3.79 24.12 9.19
C LYS A 276 3.87 24.96 7.91
N PRO A 277 5.07 25.40 7.49
CA PRO A 277 5.22 26.27 6.33
C PRO A 277 4.50 25.79 5.07
N TYR A 278 4.61 24.50 4.74
CA TYR A 278 3.95 23.93 3.56
C TYR A 278 2.41 23.98 3.64
N ASN A 279 1.81 23.77 4.82
CA ASN A 279 0.36 23.90 4.96
C ASN A 279 -0.08 25.36 4.87
N LEU A 280 0.69 26.30 5.44
CA LEU A 280 0.43 27.74 5.30
C LEU A 280 0.53 28.21 3.83
N MET A 281 1.45 27.64 3.04
CA MET A 281 1.48 27.87 1.59
C MET A 281 0.19 27.41 0.92
N THR A 282 -0.35 26.24 1.29
CA THR A 282 -1.67 25.82 0.82
C THR A 282 -2.76 26.80 1.24
N TYR A 283 -2.79 27.24 2.50
CA TYR A 283 -3.79 28.23 2.93
C TYR A 283 -3.73 29.59 2.19
N THR A 284 -2.58 29.92 1.60
CA THR A 284 -2.37 31.13 0.77
C THR A 284 -2.58 30.90 -0.73
N GLY A 285 -3.16 29.75 -1.12
CA GLY A 285 -3.55 29.45 -2.50
C GLY A 285 -2.50 28.68 -3.32
N TYR A 286 -1.37 28.27 -2.73
CA TYR A 286 -0.37 27.48 -3.45
C TYR A 286 -0.72 25.98 -3.49
N GLY A 287 -0.70 25.42 -4.69
CA GLY A 287 -0.81 23.98 -4.92
C GLY A 287 0.53 23.31 -4.64
N LEU A 288 0.53 22.35 -3.71
CA LEU A 288 1.72 21.59 -3.34
C LEU A 288 1.58 20.12 -3.71
N TRP A 289 2.61 19.57 -4.36
CA TRP A 289 2.71 18.13 -4.61
C TRP A 289 4.15 17.63 -4.41
N ASN A 290 4.30 16.33 -4.15
CA ASN A 290 5.57 15.67 -3.83
C ASN A 290 6.27 16.22 -2.57
N VAL A 291 5.52 16.70 -1.58
CA VAL A 291 6.06 17.22 -0.31
C VAL A 291 6.56 16.10 0.62
N HIS A 292 5.89 14.95 0.65
CA HIS A 292 6.18 13.84 1.56
C HIS A 292 6.67 12.58 0.83
N ARG A 293 7.59 11.86 1.46
CA ARG A 293 8.02 10.49 1.13
C ARG A 293 6.98 9.47 1.61
N LYS A 294 7.07 8.24 1.08
CA LYS A 294 6.21 7.12 1.52
C LYS A 294 6.26 6.85 3.03
N LYS A 295 7.39 7.13 3.71
CA LYS A 295 7.55 6.95 5.17
C LYS A 295 7.11 8.15 6.02
N GLY A 296 6.57 9.21 5.41
CA GLY A 296 6.07 10.41 6.10
C GLY A 296 7.06 11.57 6.19
N ASP A 297 8.35 11.32 5.98
CA ASP A 297 9.39 12.36 5.93
C ASP A 297 9.19 13.34 4.76
N LEU A 298 9.74 14.54 4.87
CA LEU A 298 9.69 15.51 3.79
C LEU A 298 10.68 15.15 2.66
N ASN A 299 10.28 15.42 1.41
CA ASN A 299 11.22 15.46 0.30
C ASN A 299 12.06 16.74 0.36
N PRO A 300 13.26 16.76 -0.25
CA PRO A 300 13.99 17.99 -0.51
C PRO A 300 13.10 19.03 -1.21
N VAL A 301 13.21 20.31 -0.82
CA VAL A 301 12.32 21.37 -1.32
C VAL A 301 12.39 21.52 -2.84
N GLN A 302 13.56 21.30 -3.44
CA GLN A 302 13.77 21.32 -4.89
C GLN A 302 12.93 20.27 -5.66
N ASP A 303 12.50 19.20 -4.99
CA ASP A 303 11.66 18.16 -5.59
C ASP A 303 10.17 18.47 -5.47
N TRP A 304 9.80 19.53 -4.75
CA TRP A 304 8.41 19.92 -4.55
C TRP A 304 7.87 20.57 -5.82
N ILE A 305 6.62 20.27 -6.12
CA ILE A 305 5.86 21.02 -7.10
C ILE A 305 5.09 22.08 -6.34
N ILE A 306 5.37 23.33 -6.66
CA ILE A 306 4.76 24.50 -6.05
C ILE A 306 4.13 25.30 -7.19
N VAL A 307 2.81 25.41 -7.19
CA VAL A 307 2.04 26.13 -8.21
C VAL A 307 1.29 27.29 -7.53
N PRO A 308 1.56 28.55 -7.87
CA PRO A 308 0.81 29.68 -7.31
C PRO A 308 -0.65 29.65 -7.75
N ASP A 309 -1.55 30.26 -6.99
CA ASP A 309 -2.96 30.45 -7.34
C ASP A 309 -3.65 29.15 -7.81
N ALA A 310 -3.30 28.02 -7.21
CA ALA A 310 -3.80 26.70 -7.59
C ALA A 310 -5.25 26.48 -7.13
N HIS A 311 -5.68 27.21 -6.11
CA HIS A 311 -7.05 27.25 -5.60
C HIS A 311 -7.25 28.55 -4.83
N GLU A 312 -8.49 28.84 -4.42
CA GLU A 312 -8.83 30.01 -3.62
C GLU A 312 -8.03 30.03 -2.30
N ALA A 313 -7.46 31.18 -1.95
CA ALA A 313 -6.73 31.37 -0.72
C ALA A 313 -7.69 31.67 0.44
N LEU A 314 -7.54 30.99 1.57
CA LEU A 314 -8.31 31.28 2.78
C LEU A 314 -7.69 32.38 3.64
N ILE A 315 -6.36 32.54 3.57
CA ILE A 315 -5.61 33.54 4.34
C ILE A 315 -4.67 34.33 3.44
N SER A 316 -4.32 35.54 3.86
CA SER A 316 -3.33 36.36 3.18
C SER A 316 -1.90 35.85 3.39
N ARG A 317 -0.98 36.25 2.50
CA ARG A 317 0.46 35.98 2.69
C ARG A 317 1.00 36.65 3.95
N ASP A 318 0.48 37.83 4.30
CA ASP A 318 0.87 38.57 5.50
C ASP A 318 0.44 37.83 6.77
N THR A 319 -0.77 37.25 6.80
CA THR A 319 -1.24 36.37 7.87
C THR A 319 -0.29 35.19 8.04
N ALA A 320 0.05 34.51 6.95
CA ALA A 320 0.93 33.35 6.98
C ALA A 320 2.33 33.73 7.50
N GLN A 321 2.86 34.88 7.06
CA GLN A 321 4.15 35.38 7.51
C GLN A 321 4.14 35.73 9.00
N ALA A 322 3.12 36.44 9.48
CA ALA A 322 2.96 36.77 10.89
C ALA A 322 2.97 35.51 11.79
N ILE A 323 2.26 34.46 11.37
CA ILE A 323 2.25 33.16 12.07
C ILE A 323 3.66 32.56 12.17
N LEU A 324 4.42 32.59 11.07
CA LEU A 324 5.79 32.08 11.03
C LEU A 324 6.71 32.91 11.94
N ASP A 325 6.61 34.23 11.90
CA ASP A 325 7.41 35.15 12.72
C ASP A 325 7.15 34.92 14.22
N TYR A 326 5.89 34.77 14.64
CA TYR A 326 5.56 34.42 16.02
C TYR A 326 6.15 33.08 16.45
N LYS A 327 6.16 32.10 15.54
CA LYS A 327 6.72 30.77 15.80
C LYS A 327 8.23 30.81 15.93
N GLU A 328 8.91 31.61 15.12
CA GLU A 328 10.36 31.84 15.24
C GLU A 328 10.72 32.63 16.50
N ALA A 329 9.98 33.69 16.82
CA ALA A 329 10.18 34.47 18.04
C ALA A 329 10.02 33.59 19.30
N ARG A 330 9.04 32.67 19.32
CA ARG A 330 8.88 31.68 20.40
C ARG A 330 10.03 30.70 20.48
N LYS A 331 10.59 30.23 19.35
CA LYS A 331 11.78 29.38 19.36
C LYS A 331 12.99 30.09 19.98
N LYS A 332 13.19 31.38 19.64
CA LYS A 332 14.27 32.21 20.21
C LYS A 332 14.11 32.41 21.71
N LYS A 333 12.87 32.66 22.20
CA LYS A 333 12.58 32.75 23.64
C LYS A 333 12.75 31.44 24.40
N HIS A 334 12.54 30.31 23.73
CA HIS A 334 12.72 28.96 24.27
C HIS A 334 14.05 28.32 23.84
N SER A 335 15.10 29.11 23.60
CA SER A 335 16.48 28.60 23.62
C SER A 335 16.84 28.19 25.05
N PHE A 336 16.16 27.17 25.56
CA PHE A 336 16.67 26.40 26.66
C PHE A 336 18.00 25.84 26.19
N ASP A 337 19.03 26.17 26.96
CA ASP A 337 20.24 25.38 27.03
C ASP A 337 19.84 23.91 26.97
N ARG A 338 20.29 23.18 25.93
CA ARG A 338 19.82 21.81 25.63
C ARG A 338 20.07 20.81 26.78
N TYR A 339 20.74 21.28 27.83
CA TYR A 339 21.02 20.62 29.10
C TYR A 339 19.94 20.78 30.20
N GLY A 340 18.85 21.52 29.98
CA GLY A 340 18.00 21.98 31.10
C GLY A 340 16.84 21.09 31.55
N LYS A 341 16.20 20.30 30.67
CA LYS A 341 14.97 19.59 31.07
C LYS A 341 15.21 18.45 32.07
N SER A 342 16.37 17.79 32.06
CA SER A 342 16.65 16.72 33.04
C SER A 342 17.10 17.26 34.40
N ARG A 343 17.75 18.44 34.45
CA ARG A 343 18.28 19.00 35.72
C ARG A 343 17.19 19.61 36.61
N THR A 344 16.11 20.16 36.03
CA THR A 344 14.99 20.73 36.80
C THR A 344 13.77 19.82 36.86
N SER A 345 13.81 18.69 36.17
CA SER A 345 12.73 17.71 36.24
C SER A 345 12.79 17.00 37.59
N PRO A 346 11.72 17.01 38.40
CA PRO A 346 11.65 16.19 39.62
C PRO A 346 11.65 14.68 39.30
N TYR A 347 11.65 14.33 38.00
CA TYR A 347 11.64 12.98 37.49
C TYR A 347 13.06 12.56 37.08
N LEU A 348 13.77 11.96 38.03
CA LEU A 348 15.17 11.50 37.94
C LEU A 348 15.47 10.57 36.74
N LEU A 349 14.49 9.84 36.21
CA LEU A 349 14.66 8.83 35.16
C LEU A 349 14.00 9.19 33.83
N SER A 350 13.72 10.47 33.61
CA SER A 350 13.17 10.97 32.34
C SER A 350 14.22 10.94 31.23
N GLY A 351 13.77 10.78 29.98
CA GLY A 351 14.67 10.79 28.80
C GLY A 351 15.01 9.41 28.24
N GLY A 352 14.29 8.36 28.65
CA GLY A 352 14.40 7.02 28.06
C GLY A 352 15.35 6.07 28.78
N LEU A 353 15.88 6.46 29.94
CA LEU A 353 16.69 5.60 30.81
C LEU A 353 15.84 4.56 31.57
N PHE A 354 14.56 4.85 31.81
CA PHE A 354 13.64 3.92 32.45
C PHE A 354 12.61 3.41 31.45
N LYS A 355 12.68 2.11 31.17
CA LYS A 355 11.85 1.41 30.18
C LYS A 355 10.87 0.48 30.88
N CYS A 356 9.67 0.36 30.33
CA CYS A 356 8.72 -0.63 30.77
C CYS A 356 9.21 -2.02 30.35
N GLU A 357 9.40 -2.93 31.30
CA GLU A 357 9.82 -4.31 31.02
C GLU A 357 8.89 -5.00 30.00
N ARG A 358 7.57 -4.82 30.16
CA ARG A 358 6.56 -5.49 29.32
C ARG A 358 6.59 -5.08 27.85
N CYS A 359 6.83 -3.81 27.55
CA CYS A 359 6.62 -3.27 26.18
C CYS A 359 7.77 -2.41 25.66
N GLN A 360 8.82 -2.23 26.45
CA GLN A 360 10.02 -1.46 26.12
C GLN A 360 9.77 0.04 25.81
N ALA A 361 8.55 0.52 26.03
CA ALA A 361 8.22 1.93 25.96
C ALA A 361 8.89 2.70 27.10
N ASN A 362 9.12 4.00 26.88
CA ASN A 362 9.60 4.87 27.94
C ASN A 362 8.58 4.92 29.08
N MET A 363 9.05 4.76 30.32
CA MET A 363 8.27 5.11 31.50
C MET A 363 8.16 6.64 31.54
N VAL A 364 6.93 7.15 31.65
CA VAL A 364 6.63 8.58 31.73
C VAL A 364 6.21 8.92 33.15
N ALA A 365 6.51 10.14 33.59
CA ALA A 365 6.14 10.54 34.93
C ALA A 365 4.68 10.99 35.03
N TYR A 366 4.04 10.66 36.15
CA TYR A 366 2.64 10.95 36.45
C TYR A 366 2.50 11.46 37.88
N LYS A 367 1.95 12.67 38.04
CA LYS A 367 1.78 13.29 39.36
C LYS A 367 0.35 13.09 39.87
N ARG A 368 0.20 12.56 41.08
CA ARG A 368 -1.08 12.51 41.85
C ARG A 368 -0.95 13.36 43.11
N LYS A 369 -2.07 13.65 43.79
CA LYS A 369 -2.09 14.39 45.07
C LYS A 369 -1.16 13.79 46.14
N GLN A 370 -0.95 12.47 46.11
CA GLN A 370 -0.15 11.72 47.08
C GLN A 370 1.32 11.53 46.68
N GLY A 371 1.75 11.98 45.50
CA GLY A 371 3.14 11.81 45.06
C GLY A 371 3.32 11.69 43.54
N VAL A 372 4.54 11.35 43.17
CA VAL A 372 4.99 11.19 41.79
C VAL A 372 5.23 9.72 41.50
N TRP A 373 4.71 9.26 40.36
CA TRP A 373 4.79 7.88 39.91
C TRP A 373 5.40 7.82 38.51
N TYR A 374 6.03 6.70 38.16
CA TYR A 374 6.35 6.38 36.78
C TYR A 374 5.32 5.40 36.24
N ILE A 375 4.77 5.71 35.08
CA ILE A 375 3.76 4.90 34.41
C ILE A 375 4.25 4.52 33.01
N CYS A 376 3.76 3.41 32.48
CA CYS A 376 4.14 2.98 31.15
C CYS A 376 3.56 3.93 30.08
N GLY A 377 4.41 4.55 29.26
CA GLY A 377 3.98 5.49 28.21
C GLY A 377 3.20 4.87 27.05
N SER A 378 3.15 3.53 26.95
CA SER A 378 2.31 2.83 25.98
C SER A 378 0.92 2.48 26.50
N LYS A 379 0.61 2.76 27.79
CA LYS A 379 -0.74 2.54 28.32
C LYS A 379 -1.64 3.74 28.01
N VAL A 380 -2.66 3.43 27.21
CA VAL A 380 -3.95 4.09 27.16
C VAL A 380 -4.57 4.01 28.56
N TYR A 381 -4.96 5.14 29.15
CA TYR A 381 -5.89 5.18 30.29
C TYR A 381 -7.29 5.36 29.76
#